data_AF-A0A7V5R1B0-F1
#
_entry.id   AF-A0A7V5R1B0-F1
#
_cell.length_a   1.000
_cell.length_b   1.000
_cell.length_c   1.000
_cell.angle_alpha   90.00
_cell.angle_beta   90.00
_cell.angle_gamma   90.00
#
_symmetry.space_group_name_H-M   'P 1'
#
loop_
_entity.id
_entity.type
_entity.pdbx_description
1 polymer ?
#
loop_
_entity_poly.entity_id
_entity_poly.type
_entity_poly.pdbx_seq_one_letter_code
_entity_poly.pdbx_strand_id
1 'polypeptide(L)'
;RSSACQSKTAIKTIDEISVYRNGNKVIMDVAATGFLHHMIRNIIGTLIPIGRGEKPVVSMLAILQSKDRTQAGITAPPNGLSFNVVKYPKKFNLPESAIDDHLPRHYEK
;
A
#
# COMPACT_ATOMS: atom_id res chain seq x y z
N ARG A 1 0.46 1.82 15.11
CA ARG A 1 -0.22 0.49 15.18
C ARG A 1 -1.66 0.74 15.61
N SER A 2 -2.67 0.10 15.01
CA SER A 2 -4.03 0.14 15.59
C SER A 2 -4.14 -0.81 16.78
N SER A 3 -4.99 -0.50 17.75
CA SER A 3 -5.23 -1.32 18.95
C SER A 3 -5.65 -2.76 18.63
N ALA A 4 -6.31 -3.01 17.50
CA ALA A 4 -6.78 -4.34 17.08
C ALA A 4 -5.76 -5.21 16.31
N CYS A 5 -4.47 -4.86 16.28
CA CYS A 5 -3.49 -5.59 15.46
C CYS A 5 -2.95 -6.86 16.17
N GLN A 6 -3.31 -8.05 15.67
CA GLN A 6 -2.90 -9.36 16.21
C GLN A 6 -1.50 -9.86 15.76
N SER A 7 -0.79 -9.11 14.90
CA SER A 7 0.54 -9.51 14.41
C SER A 7 1.59 -9.44 15.52
N LYS A 8 2.37 -10.53 15.69
CA LYS A 8 3.48 -10.63 16.67
C LYS A 8 4.54 -9.53 16.50
N THR A 9 4.74 -9.06 15.26
CA THR A 9 5.65 -7.95 14.95
C THR A 9 4.93 -6.87 14.13
N ALA A 10 5.31 -5.61 14.36
CA ALA A 10 4.87 -4.47 13.53
C ALA A 10 5.84 -4.16 12.38
N ILE A 11 6.82 -5.02 12.14
CA ILE A 11 7.76 -4.87 11.05
C ILE A 11 7.21 -5.70 9.89
N LYS A 12 6.99 -5.04 8.76
CA LYS A 12 6.56 -5.63 7.49
C LYS A 12 7.46 -5.11 6.38
N THR A 13 7.72 -5.95 5.39
CA THR A 13 8.53 -5.61 4.23
C THR A 13 7.60 -5.38 3.05
N ILE A 14 7.73 -4.20 2.43
CA ILE A 14 7.13 -3.91 1.13
C ILE A 14 8.17 -4.30 0.09
N ASP A 15 7.80 -5.21 -0.81
CA ASP A 15 8.68 -5.72 -1.86
C ASP A 15 8.68 -4.78 -3.07
N GLU A 16 7.50 -4.21 -3.38
CA GLU A 16 7.34 -3.26 -4.47
C GLU A 16 6.30 -2.19 -4.09
N ILE A 17 6.58 -0.95 -4.48
CA ILE A 17 5.63 0.15 -4.42
C ILE A 17 5.76 0.99 -5.68
N SER A 18 4.64 1.23 -6.36
CA SER A 18 4.60 2.08 -7.54
C SER A 18 3.45 3.08 -7.43
N VAL A 19 3.66 4.27 -7.99
CA VAL A 19 2.62 5.30 -8.07
C VAL A 19 2.59 5.81 -9.50
N TYR A 20 1.42 5.78 -10.13
CA TYR A 20 1.25 6.24 -11.50
C TYR A 20 -0.12 6.87 -11.70
N ARG A 21 -0.26 7.61 -12.80
CA ARG A 21 -1.51 8.25 -13.19
C ARG A 21 -2.13 7.49 -14.35
N ASN A 22 -3.41 7.14 -14.23
CA ASN A 22 -4.22 6.60 -15.30
C ASN A 22 -5.45 7.50 -15.49
N GLY A 23 -5.41 8.34 -16.52
CA GLY A 23 -6.39 9.40 -16.74
C GLY A 23 -6.54 10.29 -15.51
N ASN A 24 -7.76 10.35 -14.97
CA ASN A 24 -8.07 11.17 -13.80
C ASN A 24 -7.78 10.49 -12.46
N LYS A 25 -7.27 9.25 -12.45
CA LYS A 25 -6.95 8.49 -11.24
C LYS A 25 -5.45 8.50 -10.97
N VAL A 26 -5.07 8.64 -9.70
CA VAL A 26 -3.73 8.33 -9.21
C VAL A 26 -3.81 6.99 -8.53
N ILE A 27 -3.04 6.02 -9.01
CA ILE A 27 -3.05 4.64 -8.55
C ILE A 27 -1.74 4.38 -7.82
N MET A 28 -1.82 3.72 -6.67
CA MET A 28 -0.67 3.25 -5.92
C MET A 28 -0.79 1.75 -5.72
N ASP A 29 0.11 1.00 -6.34
CA ASP A 29 0.18 -0.45 -6.19
C ASP A 29 1.28 -0.80 -5.19
N VAL A 30 0.97 -1.76 -4.32
CA VAL A 30 1.88 -2.20 -3.25
C VAL A 30 1.87 -3.72 -3.17
N ALA A 31 3.05 -4.31 -3.34
CA ALA A 31 3.28 -5.73 -3.10
C ALA A 31 4.08 -5.92 -1.80
N ALA A 32 3.63 -6.85 -0.96
CA ALA A 32 4.31 -7.20 0.28
C ALA A 32 3.99 -8.63 0.68
N THR A 33 4.90 -9.24 1.45
CA THR A 33 4.66 -10.51 2.17
C THR A 33 3.51 -10.45 3.18
N GLY A 34 3.10 -9.25 3.60
CA GLY A 34 1.93 -9.05 4.43
C GLY A 34 1.77 -7.63 4.93
N PHE A 35 0.55 -7.26 5.30
CA PHE A 35 0.19 -5.90 5.71
C PHE A 35 -0.28 -5.88 7.17
N LEU A 36 -0.05 -4.76 7.86
CA LEU A 36 -0.71 -4.50 9.14
C LEU A 36 -2.14 -3.97 8.91
N HIS A 37 -2.97 -4.08 9.94
CA HIS A 37 -4.30 -3.48 9.91
C HIS A 37 -4.22 -1.97 9.59
N HIS A 38 -4.97 -1.57 8.56
CA HIS A 38 -5.00 -0.22 7.97
C HIS A 38 -3.69 0.28 7.35
N MET A 39 -2.64 -0.55 7.21
CA MET A 39 -1.32 -0.12 6.75
C MET A 39 -1.37 0.71 5.46
N ILE A 40 -1.96 0.16 4.40
CA ILE A 40 -2.02 0.83 3.10
C ILE A 40 -2.83 2.12 3.18
N ARG A 41 -4.00 2.09 3.82
CA ARG A 41 -4.87 3.27 3.98
C ARG A 41 -4.20 4.38 4.81
N ASN A 42 -3.35 4.02 5.78
CA ASN A 42 -2.57 4.99 6.56
C ASN A 42 -1.45 5.62 5.72
N ILE A 43 -0.76 4.81 4.90
CA ILE A 43 0.28 5.29 3.99
C ILE A 43 -0.35 6.27 2.99
N ILE A 44 -1.41 5.86 2.28
CA ILE A 44 -2.13 6.72 1.32
C ILE A 44 -2.61 7.99 2.00
N GLY A 45 -3.26 7.87 3.16
CA GLY A 45 -3.76 9.00 3.94
C GLY A 45 -2.69 10.03 4.34
N THR A 46 -1.44 9.57 4.50
CA THR A 46 -0.29 10.43 4.78
C THR A 46 0.28 11.05 3.50
N LEU A 47 0.27 10.31 2.40
CA LEU A 47 0.79 10.77 1.11
C LEU A 47 -0.14 11.76 0.40
N ILE A 48 -1.45 11.73 0.62
CA ILE A 48 -2.41 12.67 0.00
C ILE A 48 -2.04 14.15 0.24
N PRO A 49 -1.88 14.64 1.48
CA PRO A 49 -1.51 16.05 1.71
C PRO A 49 -0.12 16.38 1.15
N ILE A 50 0.81 15.42 1.12
CA ILE A 50 2.14 15.61 0.50
C ILE A 50 1.99 15.77 -1.02
N GLY A 51 1.21 14.90 -1.67
CA GLY A 51 0.97 14.96 -3.11
C GLY A 51 0.16 16.19 -3.55
N ARG A 52 -0.58 16.83 -2.63
CA ARG A 52 -1.24 18.12 -2.84
C ARG A 52 -0.35 19.33 -2.60
N GLY A 53 0.87 19.13 -2.09
CA GLY A 53 1.79 20.22 -1.71
C GLY A 53 1.48 20.89 -0.37
N GLU A 54 0.54 20.35 0.41
CA GLU A 54 0.16 20.87 1.75
C GLU A 54 1.22 20.51 2.81
N LYS A 55 2.01 19.44 2.57
CA LYS A 55 3.12 19.00 3.43
C LYS A 55 4.36 18.70 2.60
N PRO A 56 5.56 18.94 3.13
CA PRO A 56 6.79 18.65 2.41
C PRO A 56 7.04 17.14 2.33
N VAL A 57 7.71 16.67 1.27
CA VAL A 57 8.00 15.25 1.02
C VAL A 57 8.77 14.61 2.20
N VAL A 58 9.68 15.36 2.83
CA VAL A 58 10.46 14.92 4.00
C VAL A 58 9.58 14.53 5.20
N SER A 59 8.34 15.03 5.30
CA SER A 59 7.43 14.67 6.37
C SER A 59 7.16 13.16 6.43
N MET A 60 7.14 12.46 5.29
CA MET A 60 6.94 11.00 5.28
C MET A 60 8.08 10.28 6.00
N LEU A 61 9.32 10.69 5.75
CA LEU A 61 10.49 10.10 6.41
C LEU A 61 10.46 10.36 7.93
N ALA A 62 10.13 11.60 8.33
CA ALA A 62 10.02 11.95 9.74
C ALA A 62 8.95 11.10 10.47
N ILE A 63 7.80 10.85 9.84
CA ILE A 63 6.73 10.00 10.38
C ILE A 63 7.19 8.54 10.51
N LEU A 64 7.91 8.02 9.52
CA LEU A 64 8.46 6.66 9.59
C LEU A 64 9.48 6.52 10.73
N GLN A 65 10.35 7.53 10.88
CA GLN A 65 11.39 7.55 11.93
C GLN A 65 10.80 7.72 13.33
N SER A 66 9.74 8.51 13.48
CA SER A 66 9.08 8.73 14.78
C SER A 66 8.41 7.47 15.33
N LYS A 67 8.04 6.53 14.45
CA LYS A 67 7.27 5.31 14.80
C LYS A 67 5.95 5.62 15.52
N ASP A 68 5.46 6.85 15.39
CA ASP A 68 4.25 7.34 16.06
C ASP A 68 3.11 7.55 15.05
N ARG A 69 2.02 6.81 15.23
CA ARG A 69 0.85 6.87 14.35
C ARG A 69 0.11 8.20 14.46
N THR A 70 0.19 8.90 15.59
CA THR A 70 -0.53 10.16 15.79
C THR A 70 -0.01 11.26 14.86
N GLN A 71 1.25 11.15 14.41
CA GLN A 71 1.90 12.07 13.46
C GLN A 71 1.54 11.78 12.00
N ALA A 72 1.00 10.60 11.70
CA ALA A 72 0.61 10.20 10.36
C ALA A 72 -0.75 10.80 9.95
N GLY A 73 -1.00 10.86 8.65
CA GLY A 73 -2.23 11.43 8.10
C GLY A 73 -3.51 10.69 8.52
N ILE A 74 -4.66 11.29 8.19
CA ILE A 74 -5.97 10.68 8.36
C ILE A 74 -6.02 9.39 7.55
N THR A 75 -6.55 8.31 8.12
CA THR A 75 -6.70 7.04 7.41
C THR A 75 -7.57 7.24 6.17
N ALA A 76 -7.06 6.91 4.99
CA ALA A 76 -7.83 7.03 3.75
C ALA A 76 -9.14 6.23 3.80
N PRO A 77 -10.21 6.65 3.10
CA PRO A 77 -11.43 5.85 2.94
C PRO A 77 -11.17 4.43 2.39
N PRO A 78 -11.99 3.42 2.73
CA PRO A 78 -11.76 2.03 2.31
C PRO A 78 -12.13 1.76 0.85
N ASN A 79 -13.05 2.54 0.27
CA ASN A 79 -13.62 2.35 -1.07
C ASN A 79 -12.59 2.50 -2.22
N GLY A 80 -11.42 3.08 -1.96
CA GLY A 80 -10.33 3.18 -2.93
C GLY A 80 -9.29 2.07 -2.87
N LEU A 81 -9.46 1.07 -1.98
CA LEU A 81 -8.53 -0.04 -1.81
C LEU A 81 -9.14 -1.34 -2.34
N SER A 82 -8.46 -1.97 -3.29
CA SER A 82 -8.78 -3.31 -3.79
C SER A 82 -7.62 -4.27 -3.53
N PHE A 83 -7.95 -5.54 -3.31
CA PHE A 83 -6.96 -6.62 -3.27
C PHE A 83 -6.93 -7.30 -4.63
N ASN A 84 -5.84 -7.11 -5.38
CA ASN A 84 -5.79 -7.49 -6.78
C ASN A 84 -5.16 -8.87 -7.00
N VAL A 85 -3.96 -9.12 -6.46
CA VAL A 85 -3.17 -10.33 -6.77
C VAL A 85 -2.54 -10.93 -5.53
N VAL A 86 -2.48 -12.26 -5.51
CA VAL A 86 -1.62 -13.05 -4.64
C VAL A 86 -0.71 -13.93 -5.49
N LYS A 87 0.58 -13.95 -5.19
CA LYS A 87 1.56 -14.81 -5.87
C LYS A 87 1.78 -16.09 -5.08
N TYR A 88 1.68 -17.24 -5.75
CA TYR A 88 1.99 -18.56 -5.17
C TYR A 88 3.16 -19.21 -5.90
N PRO A 89 3.93 -20.09 -5.23
CA PRO A 89 4.95 -20.90 -5.90
C PRO A 89 4.41 -21.73 -7.06
N LYS A 90 5.14 -21.76 -8.19
CA LYS A 90 4.75 -22.47 -9.43
C LYS A 90 4.35 -23.94 -9.21
N LYS A 91 4.94 -24.61 -8.21
CA LYS A 91 4.65 -26.01 -7.86
C LYS A 91 3.18 -26.29 -7.54
N PHE A 92 2.39 -25.27 -7.20
CA PHE A 92 0.97 -25.41 -6.90
C PHE A 92 0.08 -25.39 -8.16
N ASN A 93 0.64 -25.10 -9.34
CA ASN A 93 -0.03 -25.16 -10.64
C ASN A 93 -1.42 -24.47 -10.66
N LEU A 94 -1.49 -23.27 -10.05
CA LEU A 94 -2.72 -22.48 -9.99
C LEU A 94 -2.98 -21.78 -11.33
N PRO A 95 -4.25 -21.59 -11.73
CA PRO A 95 -4.58 -20.90 -12.96
C PRO A 95 -4.15 -19.42 -12.89
N GLU A 96 -3.44 -18.95 -13.90
CA GLU A 96 -3.01 -17.55 -14.03
C GLU A 96 -4.18 -16.58 -14.30
N SER A 97 -5.37 -17.10 -14.64
CA SER A 97 -6.57 -16.34 -14.98
C SER A 97 -7.21 -15.57 -13.82
N ALA A 98 -6.60 -15.56 -12.63
CA ALA A 98 -7.01 -14.69 -11.52
C ALA A 98 -6.40 -13.28 -11.62
N ILE A 99 -5.60 -13.02 -12.66
CA ILE A 99 -4.98 -11.74 -12.98
C ILE A 99 -6.01 -10.94 -13.79
N ASP A 100 -6.72 -10.03 -13.12
CA ASP A 100 -7.67 -9.08 -13.72
C ASP A 100 -7.04 -8.28 -14.87
N ASP A 101 -7.77 -8.07 -15.98
CA ASP A 101 -7.34 -7.33 -17.18
C ASP A 101 -6.96 -5.87 -16.90
N HIS A 102 -7.28 -5.37 -15.71
CA HIS A 102 -6.90 -4.04 -15.22
C HIS A 102 -5.54 -3.99 -14.51
N LEU A 103 -4.81 -5.10 -14.43
CA LEU A 103 -3.50 -5.11 -13.83
C LEU A 103 -2.50 -4.34 -14.69
N PRO A 104 -1.72 -3.43 -14.08
CA PRO A 104 -0.70 -2.72 -14.81
C PRO A 104 0.36 -3.70 -15.32
N ARG A 105 0.82 -3.48 -16.56
CA ARG A 105 1.71 -4.37 -17.32
C ARG A 105 3.03 -4.75 -16.62
N HIS A 106 3.38 -4.12 -15.50
CA HIS A 106 4.55 -4.52 -14.71
C HIS A 106 4.38 -5.87 -14.00
N TYR A 107 3.16 -6.41 -13.92
CA TYR A 107 2.88 -7.77 -13.40
C TYR A 107 3.07 -8.91 -14.43
N GLU A 108 3.27 -8.61 -15.72
CA GLU A 108 3.47 -9.61 -16.78
C GLU A 108 4.89 -10.22 -16.83
N LYS A 109 5.76 -9.91 -15.86
CA LYS A 109 7.16 -10.39 -15.79
C LYS A 109 7.40 -11.40 -14.69
#